data_AF-A8ABY4-F1
#
_entry.id   AF-A8ABY4-F1
#
_cell.length_a   1.000
_cell.length_b   1.000
_cell.length_c   1.000
_cell.angle_alpha   90.00
_cell.angle_beta   90.00
_cell.angle_gamma   90.00
#
_symmetry.space_group_name_H-M   'P 1'
#
loop_
_entity.id
_entity.type
_entity.pdbx_description
1 polymer ?
#
loop_
_entity_poly.entity_id
_entity_poly.type
_entity_poly.pdbx_seq_one_letter_code
_entity_poly.pdbx_strand_id
1 'polypeptide(L)'
;MRRPHPIDYYVGMTKYFLNLEACEGRVLRPKGFRVIELSEPSPGPSYVYLLLKEGIDTIHALREIRRRLGGKWYHLGLKDANGVTLQLLSSDVVSEGLQLRLRKGCLVLTPLGRGSINKARMWGNAFVIDLQCSKPHSLEGKVKVPGYFSYQRFGTARPVSHVVGKMILLERWEEAVEALLGEPTPWESEAARRVRLEYYSEGPRAYLRAPKFMDVERRVAFELLRGSSPKRALKKSGLTELFLHAYQSYLYNKRLSEFDDPCEGPEALPGPGAEGYEELLEEEGVTLELFKKFGLRAAPRRPCYETYVKSFARGDGRVTLIFKLPRGYYATSLLREIVRDPFAV
;
A
#
# COMPACT_ATOMS: atom_id res chain seq x y z
N MET A 1 -8.94 18.40 19.06
CA MET A 1 -8.47 17.27 18.23
C MET A 1 -8.33 17.71 16.79
N ARG A 2 -7.27 17.26 16.11
CA ARG A 2 -7.06 17.45 14.66
C ARG A 2 -8.17 16.75 13.88
N ARG A 3 -8.78 17.43 12.92
CA ARG A 3 -9.80 16.82 12.03
C ARG A 3 -9.11 16.01 10.92
N PRO A 4 -9.53 14.76 10.66
CA PRO A 4 -9.07 13.98 9.50
C PRO A 4 -9.27 14.70 8.17
N HIS A 5 -8.40 14.42 7.20
CA HIS A 5 -8.55 14.91 5.84
C HIS A 5 -9.74 14.21 5.15
N PRO A 6 -10.47 14.82 4.20
CA PRO A 6 -11.59 14.15 3.52
C PRO A 6 -11.29 12.75 2.96
N ILE A 7 -10.06 12.53 2.45
CA ILE A 7 -9.62 11.22 1.97
C ILE A 7 -9.53 10.16 3.08
N ASP A 8 -9.32 10.56 4.34
CA ASP A 8 -9.27 9.65 5.48
C ASP A 8 -10.62 9.00 5.75
N TYR A 9 -11.68 9.81 5.72
CA TYR A 9 -13.06 9.32 5.86
C TYR A 9 -13.39 8.30 4.76
N TYR A 10 -12.94 8.58 3.53
CA TYR A 10 -13.16 7.70 2.39
C TYR A 10 -12.48 6.32 2.54
N VAL A 11 -11.50 6.18 3.44
CA VAL A 11 -10.82 4.89 3.69
C VAL A 11 -10.98 4.41 5.14
N GLY A 12 -11.96 4.95 5.86
CA GLY A 12 -12.32 4.55 7.21
C GLY A 12 -11.33 4.96 8.30
N MET A 13 -10.42 5.90 8.06
CA MET A 13 -9.45 6.39 9.06
C MET A 13 -9.96 7.63 9.78
N THR A 14 -11.05 7.52 10.53
CA THR A 14 -11.79 8.70 11.02
C THR A 14 -11.23 9.32 12.31
N LYS A 15 -10.16 8.77 12.89
CA LYS A 15 -9.47 9.31 14.06
C LYS A 15 -7.96 9.49 13.82
N TYR A 16 -7.37 10.40 14.59
CA TYR A 16 -5.94 10.44 14.89
C TYR A 16 -5.79 9.98 16.34
N PHE A 17 -4.73 9.23 16.62
CA PHE A 17 -4.49 8.66 17.95
C PHE A 17 -3.31 9.29 18.65
N LEU A 18 -2.46 10.00 17.91
CA LEU A 18 -1.36 10.75 18.50
C LEU A 18 -1.76 12.21 18.67
N ASN A 19 -1.65 12.71 19.91
CA ASN A 19 -1.80 14.13 20.21
C ASN A 19 -0.48 14.87 19.94
N LEU A 20 -0.09 14.92 18.66
CA LEU A 20 1.10 15.61 18.18
C LEU A 20 0.67 16.90 17.46
N GLU A 21 1.46 17.96 17.61
CA GLU A 21 1.33 19.10 16.70
C GLU A 21 1.69 18.66 15.28
N ALA A 22 0.73 18.79 14.37
CA ALA A 22 0.92 18.36 13.00
C ALA A 22 1.95 19.23 12.28
N CYS A 23 2.89 18.57 11.63
CA CYS A 23 3.81 19.20 10.71
C CYS A 23 3.07 19.60 9.41
N GLU A 24 3.14 20.88 9.06
CA GLU A 24 2.89 21.32 7.69
C GLU A 24 4.17 21.12 6.87
N GLY A 25 4.18 20.02 6.12
CA GLY A 25 5.41 19.50 5.56
C GLY A 25 5.18 18.39 4.57
N ARG A 26 6.28 17.90 4.01
CA ARG A 26 6.28 16.80 3.03
C ARG A 26 7.50 15.93 3.18
N VAL A 27 7.35 14.66 2.84
CA VAL A 27 8.46 13.73 2.68
C VAL A 27 9.22 14.05 1.40
N LEU A 28 10.54 14.13 1.49
CA LEU A 28 11.43 14.49 0.38
C LEU A 28 11.71 13.29 -0.54
N ARG A 29 10.67 12.73 -1.16
CA ARG A 29 10.77 11.54 -2.01
C ARG A 29 11.48 11.80 -3.34
N PRO A 30 12.08 10.75 -3.98
CA PRO A 30 12.21 9.38 -3.48
C PRO A 30 13.37 9.22 -2.48
N LYS A 31 14.40 10.06 -2.54
CA LYS A 31 15.64 9.89 -1.77
C LYS A 31 15.46 10.01 -0.26
N GLY A 32 14.55 10.88 0.17
CA GLY A 32 14.16 11.06 1.56
C GLY A 32 13.21 9.99 2.10
N PHE A 33 12.84 8.97 1.32
CA PHE A 33 12.07 7.83 1.83
C PHE A 33 12.87 6.54 1.63
N ARG A 34 13.63 6.17 2.67
CA ARG A 34 14.48 4.97 2.65
C ARG A 34 13.84 3.85 3.44
N VAL A 35 13.83 2.66 2.87
CA VAL A 35 13.28 1.44 3.48
C VAL A 35 14.33 0.35 3.44
N ILE A 36 14.63 -0.23 4.60
CA ILE A 36 15.55 -1.36 4.74
C ILE A 36 14.74 -2.53 5.25
N GLU A 37 14.65 -3.60 4.47
CA GLU A 37 14.03 -4.84 4.93
C GLU A 37 14.85 -5.46 6.07
N LEU A 38 14.18 -5.77 7.17
CA LEU A 38 14.77 -6.44 8.33
C LEU A 38 14.45 -7.93 8.22
N SER A 39 15.25 -8.62 7.42
CA SER A 39 15.16 -10.06 7.20
C SER A 39 16.54 -10.71 7.25
N GLU A 40 16.58 -11.96 7.70
CA GLU A 40 17.81 -12.75 7.76
C GLU A 40 17.73 -13.94 6.80
N PRO A 41 18.78 -14.19 5.99
CA PRO A 41 18.84 -15.39 5.19
C PRO A 41 18.97 -16.63 6.09
N SER A 42 18.44 -17.76 5.64
CA SER A 42 18.68 -19.07 6.23
C SER A 42 19.60 -19.90 5.32
N PRO A 43 20.26 -20.94 5.84
CA PRO A 43 20.88 -21.95 4.98
C PRO A 43 19.88 -22.49 3.96
N GLY A 44 20.35 -22.75 2.75
CA GLY A 44 19.50 -23.17 1.63
C GLY A 44 20.29 -23.36 0.34
N PRO A 45 19.70 -24.04 -0.67
CA PRO A 45 20.39 -24.40 -1.90
C PRO A 45 20.55 -23.24 -2.88
N SER A 46 19.77 -22.17 -2.73
CA SER A 46 19.80 -21.00 -3.60
C SER A 46 20.94 -20.03 -3.23
N TYR A 47 21.02 -18.90 -3.94
CA TYR A 47 21.86 -17.76 -3.60
C TYR A 47 21.01 -16.57 -3.18
N VAL A 48 21.47 -15.87 -2.16
CA VAL A 48 20.84 -14.66 -1.64
C VAL A 48 21.57 -13.43 -2.18
N TYR A 49 20.77 -12.43 -2.53
CA TYR A 49 21.23 -11.16 -3.06
C TYR A 49 20.60 -10.00 -2.30
N LEU A 50 21.37 -8.94 -2.11
CA LEU A 50 20.86 -7.66 -1.65
C LEU A 50 20.48 -6.82 -2.87
N LEU A 51 19.22 -6.43 -2.97
CA LEU A 51 18.71 -5.51 -3.99
C LEU A 51 18.56 -4.11 -3.38
N LEU A 52 19.37 -3.17 -3.86
CA LEU A 52 19.14 -1.72 -3.75
C LEU A 52 18.42 -1.25 -5.01
N LYS A 53 17.30 -0.53 -4.85
CA LYS A 53 16.62 0.11 -5.97
C LYS A 53 16.19 1.54 -5.64
N GLU A 54 16.22 2.41 -6.66
CA GLU A 54 15.72 3.78 -6.65
C GLU A 54 14.93 4.04 -7.94
N GLY A 55 13.74 4.65 -7.82
CA GLY A 55 12.95 5.08 -8.99
C GLY A 55 12.33 3.96 -9.82
N ILE A 56 12.31 2.74 -9.30
CA ILE A 56 11.72 1.54 -9.89
C ILE A 56 11.06 0.68 -8.81
N ASP A 57 9.90 0.10 -9.08
CA ASP A 57 9.24 -0.83 -8.15
C ASP A 57 9.83 -2.25 -8.25
N THR A 58 9.53 -3.09 -7.26
CA THR A 58 10.07 -4.46 -7.20
C THR A 58 9.73 -5.29 -8.44
N ILE A 59 8.52 -5.17 -9.01
CA ILE A 59 8.10 -6.01 -10.15
C ILE A 59 8.93 -5.65 -11.39
N HIS A 60 9.09 -4.35 -11.67
CA HIS A 60 9.89 -3.88 -12.80
C HIS A 60 11.38 -4.13 -12.58
N ALA A 61 11.90 -3.98 -11.35
CA ALA A 61 13.27 -4.34 -11.01
C ALA A 61 13.57 -5.82 -11.33
N LEU A 62 12.68 -6.73 -10.92
CA LEU A 62 12.79 -8.16 -11.21
C LEU A 62 12.66 -8.48 -12.71
N ARG A 63 11.92 -7.68 -13.50
CA ARG A 63 11.91 -7.81 -14.97
C ARG A 63 13.27 -7.45 -15.57
N GLU A 64 13.88 -6.34 -15.13
CA GLU A 64 15.22 -5.93 -15.62
C GLU A 64 16.32 -6.92 -15.23
N ILE A 65 16.25 -7.50 -14.02
CA ILE A 65 17.16 -8.54 -13.55
C ILE A 65 17.01 -9.80 -14.42
N ARG A 66 15.77 -10.31 -14.58
CA ARG A 66 15.51 -11.50 -15.41
C ARG A 66 15.94 -11.33 -16.86
N ARG A 67 15.77 -10.13 -17.43
CA ARG A 67 16.21 -9.84 -18.81
C ARG A 67 17.72 -9.98 -18.99
N ARG A 68 18.51 -9.78 -17.94
CA ARG A 68 19.99 -9.81 -18.01
C ARG A 68 20.59 -11.10 -17.48
N LEU A 69 20.04 -11.64 -16.40
CA LEU A 69 20.59 -12.80 -15.70
C LEU A 69 19.75 -14.07 -15.89
N GLY A 70 18.57 -13.97 -16.49
CA GLY A 70 17.63 -15.08 -16.60
C GLY A 70 17.07 -15.53 -15.24
N GLY A 71 16.53 -16.74 -15.21
CA GLY A 71 16.11 -17.43 -13.99
C GLY A 71 14.88 -16.87 -13.26
N LYS A 72 14.54 -17.54 -12.16
CA LYS A 72 13.47 -17.13 -11.24
C LYS A 72 14.08 -16.40 -10.05
N TRP A 73 13.42 -15.34 -9.61
CA TRP A 73 13.88 -14.50 -8.52
C TRP A 73 12.74 -14.33 -7.52
N TYR A 74 13.01 -14.68 -6.27
CA TYR A 74 12.06 -14.67 -5.18
C TYR A 74 12.30 -13.45 -4.27
N HIS A 75 11.24 -12.94 -3.65
CA HIS A 75 11.26 -11.81 -2.72
C HIS A 75 10.25 -12.03 -1.59
N LEU A 76 10.43 -11.36 -0.44
CA LEU A 76 9.51 -11.49 0.71
C LEU A 76 8.40 -10.43 0.72
N GLY A 77 8.56 -9.35 -0.05
CA GLY A 77 7.55 -8.31 -0.18
C GLY A 77 7.82 -7.40 -1.38
N LEU A 78 6.80 -6.66 -1.79
CA LEU A 78 6.93 -5.62 -2.82
C LEU A 78 7.27 -4.29 -2.16
N LYS A 79 8.03 -3.45 -2.86
CA LYS A 79 8.39 -2.09 -2.46
C LYS A 79 8.19 -1.15 -3.65
N ASP A 80 7.60 0.00 -3.41
CA ASP A 80 7.26 0.97 -4.46
C ASP A 80 8.47 1.66 -5.07
N ALA A 81 8.27 2.27 -6.24
CA ALA A 81 9.28 3.08 -6.92
C ALA A 81 9.58 4.41 -6.20
N ASN A 82 8.66 4.87 -5.34
CA ASN A 82 8.71 6.19 -4.70
C ASN A 82 9.55 6.21 -3.41
N GLY A 83 10.68 5.51 -3.42
CA GLY A 83 11.60 5.39 -2.29
C GLY A 83 12.88 4.68 -2.70
N VAL A 84 13.92 4.83 -1.88
CA VAL A 84 15.17 4.05 -1.99
C VAL A 84 15.03 2.84 -1.08
N THR A 85 15.11 1.63 -1.63
CA THR A 85 14.81 0.43 -0.86
C THR A 85 15.91 -0.61 -0.94
N LEU A 86 16.27 -1.18 0.20
CA LEU A 86 17.11 -2.37 0.34
C LEU A 86 16.22 -3.56 0.71
N GLN A 87 16.32 -4.66 -0.02
CA GLN A 87 15.63 -5.91 0.33
C GLN A 87 16.42 -7.12 -0.13
N LEU A 88 16.16 -8.27 0.50
CA LEU A 88 16.76 -9.53 0.07
C LEU A 88 15.96 -10.14 -1.08
N LEU A 89 16.68 -10.72 -2.03
CA LEU A 89 16.17 -11.61 -3.05
C LEU A 89 16.86 -12.97 -2.93
N SER A 90 16.23 -14.03 -3.43
CA SER A 90 16.91 -15.29 -3.67
C SER A 90 16.69 -15.80 -5.09
N SER A 91 17.66 -16.54 -5.62
CA SER A 91 17.60 -17.17 -6.93
C SER A 91 18.51 -18.39 -6.98
N ASP A 92 18.21 -19.34 -7.86
CA ASP A 92 19.13 -20.44 -8.19
C ASP A 92 20.19 -20.00 -9.21
N VAL A 93 20.07 -18.78 -9.74
CA VAL A 93 21.09 -18.16 -10.59
C VAL A 93 22.28 -17.75 -9.72
N VAL A 94 23.48 -18.19 -10.11
CA VAL A 94 24.75 -17.74 -9.55
C VAL A 94 25.28 -16.59 -10.41
N SER A 95 25.61 -15.47 -9.77
CA SER A 95 26.01 -14.23 -10.42
C SER A 95 26.83 -13.39 -9.45
N GLU A 96 27.83 -12.66 -9.98
CA GLU A 96 28.62 -11.68 -9.24
C GLU A 96 27.84 -10.39 -8.89
N GLY A 97 26.59 -10.29 -9.34
CA GLY A 97 25.73 -9.13 -9.13
C GLY A 97 25.44 -8.37 -10.42
N LEU A 98 24.79 -7.22 -10.26
CA LEU A 98 24.33 -6.40 -11.38
C LEU A 98 24.18 -4.95 -10.94
N GLN A 99 24.71 -4.01 -11.71
CA GLN A 99 24.48 -2.58 -11.51
C GLN A 99 23.93 -1.94 -12.77
N LEU A 100 22.82 -1.22 -12.64
CA LEU A 100 22.11 -0.57 -13.73
C LEU A 100 21.76 0.86 -13.39
N ARG A 101 22.13 1.76 -14.30
CA ARG A 101 21.59 3.11 -14.34
C ARG A 101 20.31 3.12 -15.18
N LEU A 102 19.24 3.65 -14.62
CA LEU A 102 17.93 3.79 -15.26
C LEU A 102 17.67 5.26 -15.54
N ARG A 103 16.68 5.55 -16.38
CA ARG A 103 16.29 6.95 -16.67
C ARG A 103 15.87 7.73 -15.42
N LYS A 104 15.21 7.06 -14.45
CA LYS A 104 14.64 7.68 -13.24
C LYS A 104 15.29 7.20 -11.93
N GLY A 105 16.44 6.53 -11.99
CA GLY A 105 17.11 6.01 -10.79
C GLY A 105 18.12 4.91 -11.10
N CYS A 106 18.25 3.95 -10.20
CA CYS A 106 19.22 2.87 -10.33
C CYS A 106 18.74 1.57 -9.72
N LEU A 107 19.45 0.50 -10.06
CA LEU A 107 19.31 -0.82 -9.48
C LEU A 107 20.71 -1.38 -9.23
N VAL A 108 20.96 -1.86 -8.02
CA VAL A 108 22.20 -2.56 -7.65
C VAL A 108 21.81 -3.87 -6.97
N LEU A 109 22.36 -4.97 -7.48
CA LEU A 109 22.18 -6.31 -6.97
C LEU A 109 23.55 -6.83 -6.54
N THR A 110 23.70 -7.12 -5.25
CA THR A 110 24.96 -7.57 -4.66
C THR A 110 24.80 -9.00 -4.13
N PRO A 111 25.65 -9.97 -4.53
CA PRO A 111 25.59 -11.32 -3.98
C PRO A 111 26.00 -11.33 -2.51
N LEU A 112 25.24 -12.06 -1.67
CA LEU A 112 25.56 -12.29 -0.26
C LEU A 112 26.07 -13.71 0.03
N GLY A 113 25.88 -14.64 -0.92
CA GLY A 113 26.31 -16.03 -0.81
C GLY A 113 25.15 -17.01 -0.83
N ARG A 114 25.42 -18.28 -0.49
CA ARG A 114 24.42 -19.35 -0.48
C ARG A 114 23.43 -19.18 0.66
N GLY A 115 22.16 -19.43 0.36
CA GLY A 115 21.09 -19.38 1.34
C GLY A 115 19.71 -19.24 0.69
N SER A 116 18.71 -19.10 1.55
CA SER A 116 17.31 -18.86 1.17
C SER A 116 16.74 -17.71 1.97
N ILE A 117 15.74 -17.05 1.40
CA ILE A 117 14.91 -16.08 2.11
C ILE A 117 13.65 -16.78 2.63
N ASN A 118 13.21 -16.43 3.83
CA ASN A 118 12.00 -16.98 4.44
C ASN A 118 11.20 -15.89 5.14
N LYS A 119 9.89 -15.84 4.86
CA LYS A 119 8.96 -14.89 5.47
C LYS A 119 8.91 -14.98 7.00
N ALA A 120 9.19 -16.16 7.58
CA ALA A 120 9.28 -16.36 9.03
C ALA A 120 10.48 -15.62 9.65
N ARG A 121 11.57 -15.42 8.89
CA ARG A 121 12.76 -14.67 9.32
C ARG A 121 12.73 -13.20 8.90
N MET A 122 11.58 -12.72 8.43
CA MET A 122 11.35 -11.30 8.16
C MET A 122 10.55 -10.70 9.31
N TRP A 123 11.21 -9.85 10.08
CA TRP A 123 10.57 -9.10 11.16
C TRP A 123 9.71 -7.97 10.58
N GLY A 124 10.24 -7.20 9.62
CA GLY A 124 9.58 -6.01 9.10
C GLY A 124 10.51 -5.11 8.31
N ASN A 125 10.40 -3.79 8.50
CA ASN A 125 11.23 -2.81 7.82
C ASN A 125 11.72 -1.72 8.78
N ALA A 126 12.94 -1.24 8.57
CA ALA A 126 13.44 0.02 9.10
C ALA A 126 13.21 1.15 8.10
N PHE A 127 12.87 2.32 8.59
CA PHE A 127 12.57 3.51 7.80
C PHE A 127 13.51 4.64 8.21
N VAL A 128 14.03 5.35 7.20
CA VAL A 128 14.77 6.60 7.38
C VAL A 128 14.13 7.66 6.49
N ILE A 129 13.33 8.52 7.11
CA ILE A 129 12.43 9.45 6.42
C ILE A 129 12.93 10.89 6.61
N ASP A 130 13.28 11.56 5.52
CA ASP A 130 13.57 12.99 5.50
C ASP A 130 12.28 13.76 5.20
N LEU A 131 11.88 14.57 6.17
CA LEU A 131 10.69 15.41 6.17
C LEU A 131 11.14 16.87 6.08
N GLN A 132 10.55 17.64 5.16
CA GLN A 132 10.57 19.10 5.25
C GLN A 132 9.40 19.54 6.11
N CYS A 133 9.66 20.27 7.19
CA CYS A 133 8.67 20.68 8.17
C CYS A 133 8.83 22.16 8.55
N SER A 134 7.73 22.92 8.54
CA SER A 134 7.75 24.32 8.99
C SER A 134 8.03 24.45 10.50
N LYS A 135 7.53 23.50 11.31
CA LYS A 135 7.70 23.44 12.78
C LYS A 135 8.18 22.06 13.22
N PRO A 136 9.49 21.78 13.03
CA PRO A 136 10.04 20.47 13.34
C PRO A 136 10.02 20.19 14.85
N HIS A 137 9.19 19.24 15.29
CA HIS A 137 9.22 18.73 16.66
C HIS A 137 10.24 17.60 16.78
N SER A 138 10.88 17.50 17.95
CA SER A 138 11.65 16.30 18.28
C SER A 138 10.67 15.17 18.62
N LEU A 139 10.40 14.30 17.64
CA LEU A 139 9.62 13.07 17.83
C LEU A 139 10.54 11.96 18.33
N GLU A 140 11.23 12.20 19.44
CA GLU A 140 12.12 11.22 20.06
C GLU A 140 11.42 10.49 21.21
N GLY A 141 11.35 9.16 21.11
CA GLY A 141 10.76 8.34 22.17
C GLY A 141 9.89 7.21 21.65
N LYS A 142 9.16 6.58 22.58
CA LYS A 142 8.15 5.57 22.28
C LYS A 142 6.93 6.22 21.66
N VAL A 143 6.52 5.74 20.49
CA VAL A 143 5.37 6.23 19.74
C VAL A 143 4.45 5.05 19.42
N LYS A 144 3.17 5.24 19.75
CA LYS A 144 2.07 4.34 19.45
C LYS A 144 1.65 4.50 17.98
N VAL A 145 1.85 3.48 17.15
CA VAL A 145 1.49 3.51 15.72
C VAL A 145 0.17 2.77 15.50
N PRO A 146 -0.89 3.47 15.05
CA PRO A 146 -2.17 2.84 14.75
C PRO A 146 -2.03 1.79 13.64
N GLY A 147 -2.74 0.68 13.81
CA GLY A 147 -2.75 -0.47 12.91
C GLY A 147 -3.47 -0.27 11.58
N TYR A 148 -3.83 0.97 11.24
CA TYR A 148 -4.54 1.30 9.99
C TYR A 148 -3.85 0.72 8.74
N PHE A 149 -4.67 0.30 7.78
CA PHE A 149 -4.24 0.10 6.40
C PHE A 149 -4.12 1.46 5.72
N SER A 150 -2.98 1.70 5.06
CA SER A 150 -2.68 2.98 4.41
C SER A 150 -3.40 3.16 3.07
N TYR A 151 -3.42 4.40 2.55
CA TYR A 151 -4.02 4.73 1.23
C TYR A 151 -3.53 3.83 0.09
N GLN A 152 -2.29 3.35 0.14
CA GLN A 152 -1.74 2.45 -0.87
C GLN A 152 -2.55 1.14 -0.99
N ARG A 153 -3.16 0.67 0.10
CA ARG A 153 -4.05 -0.51 0.08
C ARG A 153 -5.32 -0.26 -0.74
N PHE A 154 -5.74 1.00 -0.82
CA PHE A 154 -6.97 1.42 -1.49
C PHE A 154 -6.72 2.03 -2.87
N GLY A 155 -5.49 2.44 -3.15
CA GLY A 155 -5.05 3.21 -4.33
C GLY A 155 -4.64 4.62 -3.91
N THR A 156 -3.35 4.97 -4.01
CA THR A 156 -2.80 6.20 -3.40
C THR A 156 -3.46 7.49 -3.88
N ALA A 157 -3.60 7.68 -5.19
CA ALA A 157 -4.23 8.89 -5.75
C ALA A 157 -5.76 8.78 -5.86
N ARG A 158 -6.27 7.55 -6.00
CA ARG A 158 -7.71 7.27 -6.14
C ARG A 158 -8.05 6.04 -5.29
N PRO A 159 -8.42 6.22 -4.01
CA PRO A 159 -8.55 5.12 -3.05
C PRO A 159 -9.87 4.33 -3.17
N VAL A 160 -10.26 3.92 -4.38
CA VAL A 160 -11.57 3.28 -4.64
C VAL A 160 -11.57 1.76 -4.55
N SER A 161 -10.42 1.12 -4.31
CA SER A 161 -10.31 -0.34 -4.40
C SER A 161 -11.28 -1.07 -3.46
N HIS A 162 -11.59 -0.46 -2.30
CA HIS A 162 -12.55 -1.00 -1.34
C HIS A 162 -14.00 -0.85 -1.82
N VAL A 163 -14.34 0.23 -2.54
CA VAL A 163 -15.66 0.42 -3.17
C VAL A 163 -15.90 -0.64 -4.22
N VAL A 164 -14.92 -0.84 -5.12
CA VAL A 164 -14.95 -1.93 -6.11
C VAL A 164 -15.09 -3.29 -5.40
N GLY A 165 -14.33 -3.49 -4.31
CA GLY A 165 -14.39 -4.70 -3.50
C GLY A 165 -15.76 -4.98 -2.89
N LYS A 166 -16.42 -3.95 -2.34
CA LYS A 166 -17.79 -4.03 -1.80
C LYS A 166 -18.77 -4.49 -2.87
N MET A 167 -18.72 -3.86 -4.04
CA MET A 167 -19.63 -4.20 -5.15
C MET A 167 -19.38 -5.61 -5.68
N ILE A 168 -18.12 -6.05 -5.75
CA ILE A 168 -17.79 -7.45 -6.10
C ILE A 168 -18.36 -8.42 -5.06
N LEU A 169 -18.20 -8.13 -3.76
CA LEU A 169 -18.68 -8.99 -2.68
C LEU A 169 -20.20 -9.15 -2.70
N LEU A 170 -20.91 -8.07 -3.04
CA LEU A 170 -22.36 -8.03 -3.24
C LEU A 170 -22.82 -8.62 -4.59
N GLU A 171 -21.88 -9.10 -5.43
CA GLU A 171 -22.13 -9.53 -6.81
C GLU A 171 -22.79 -8.48 -7.72
N ARG A 172 -22.61 -7.21 -7.41
CA ARG A 172 -23.02 -6.04 -8.21
C ARG A 172 -21.91 -5.67 -9.19
N TRP A 173 -21.73 -6.49 -10.23
CA TRP A 173 -20.57 -6.41 -11.12
C TRP A 173 -20.56 -5.15 -12.01
N GLU A 174 -21.74 -4.67 -12.38
CA GLU A 174 -21.95 -3.43 -13.13
C GLU A 174 -21.49 -2.23 -12.30
N GLU A 175 -21.97 -2.10 -11.07
CA GLU A 175 -21.55 -1.06 -10.10
C GLU A 175 -20.04 -1.16 -9.81
N ALA A 176 -19.48 -2.36 -9.74
CA ALA A 176 -18.03 -2.55 -9.56
C ALA A 176 -17.21 -2.02 -10.75
N VAL A 177 -17.70 -2.22 -11.99
CA VAL A 177 -17.07 -1.66 -13.20
C VAL A 177 -17.21 -0.14 -13.21
N GLU A 178 -18.37 0.38 -12.86
CA GLU A 178 -18.61 1.82 -12.78
C GLU A 178 -17.71 2.49 -11.74
N ALA A 179 -17.58 1.92 -10.54
CA ALA A 179 -16.64 2.43 -9.53
C ALA A 179 -15.18 2.41 -10.02
N LEU A 180 -14.79 1.44 -10.85
CA LEU A 180 -13.44 1.33 -11.39
C LEU A 180 -13.17 2.28 -12.57
N LEU A 181 -14.12 2.45 -13.49
CA LEU A 181 -13.96 3.19 -14.75
C LEU A 181 -14.57 4.60 -14.73
N GLY A 182 -15.55 4.84 -13.87
CA GLY A 182 -16.22 6.12 -13.72
C GLY A 182 -15.64 6.94 -12.57
N GLU A 183 -16.44 7.91 -12.12
CA GLU A 183 -16.30 8.75 -10.92
C GLU A 183 -14.91 9.34 -10.69
N PRO A 184 -14.62 10.55 -11.20
CA PRO A 184 -13.36 11.21 -10.92
C PRO A 184 -13.27 11.62 -9.45
N THR A 185 -12.09 11.49 -8.85
CA THR A 185 -11.77 12.06 -7.55
C THR A 185 -11.00 13.38 -7.71
N PRO A 186 -11.02 14.29 -6.71
CA PRO A 186 -10.26 15.53 -6.79
C PRO A 186 -8.73 15.30 -6.72
N TRP A 187 -8.28 14.10 -6.36
CA TRP A 187 -6.88 13.79 -6.06
C TRP A 187 -6.15 13.05 -7.19
N GLU A 188 -6.85 12.68 -8.26
CA GLU A 188 -6.24 12.05 -9.42
C GLU A 188 -5.81 13.09 -10.49
N SER A 189 -4.92 12.69 -11.40
CA SER A 189 -4.43 13.58 -12.46
C SER A 189 -5.55 14.07 -13.37
N GLU A 190 -5.44 15.29 -13.92
CA GLU A 190 -6.42 15.84 -14.87
C GLU A 190 -6.69 14.92 -16.07
N ALA A 191 -5.65 14.24 -16.58
CA ALA A 191 -5.78 13.30 -17.68
C ALA A 191 -6.68 12.10 -17.31
N ALA A 192 -6.55 11.57 -16.08
CA ALA A 192 -7.38 10.48 -15.59
C ALA A 192 -8.82 10.95 -15.32
N ARG A 193 -9.00 12.13 -14.70
CA ARG A 193 -10.33 12.73 -14.48
C ARG A 193 -11.10 12.89 -15.77
N ARG A 194 -10.43 13.38 -16.82
CA ARG A 194 -11.03 13.58 -18.14
C ARG A 194 -11.58 12.27 -18.73
N VAL A 195 -10.77 11.22 -18.73
CA VAL A 195 -11.19 9.89 -19.23
C VAL A 195 -12.42 9.37 -18.48
N ARG A 196 -12.46 9.55 -17.15
CA ARG A 196 -13.60 9.12 -16.32
C ARG A 196 -14.86 9.93 -16.57
N LEU A 197 -14.73 11.21 -16.86
CA LEU A 197 -15.86 12.04 -17.25
C LEU A 197 -16.38 11.64 -18.63
N GLU A 198 -15.48 11.41 -19.60
CA GLU A 198 -15.83 10.91 -20.94
C GLU A 198 -16.48 9.53 -20.91
N TYR A 199 -16.18 8.69 -19.90
CA TYR A 199 -16.80 7.37 -19.71
C TYR A 199 -18.33 7.45 -19.59
N TYR A 200 -18.91 8.51 -19.01
CA TYR A 200 -20.36 8.63 -18.88
C TYR A 200 -21.08 8.83 -20.22
N SER A 201 -20.41 9.42 -21.22
CA SER A 201 -20.97 9.61 -22.56
C SER A 201 -20.51 8.55 -23.57
N GLU A 202 -19.25 8.10 -23.48
CA GLU A 202 -18.63 7.19 -24.46
C GLU A 202 -18.57 5.73 -23.98
N GLY A 203 -18.89 5.47 -22.72
CA GLY A 203 -18.70 4.18 -22.08
C GLY A 203 -17.23 3.73 -22.11
N PRO A 204 -16.96 2.42 -22.24
CA PRO A 204 -15.61 1.88 -22.29
C PRO A 204 -14.72 2.43 -23.42
N ARG A 205 -15.28 3.10 -24.45
CA ARG A 205 -14.49 3.68 -25.56
C ARG A 205 -13.61 4.85 -25.11
N ALA A 206 -13.97 5.59 -24.06
CA ALA A 206 -13.15 6.65 -23.47
C ALA A 206 -11.72 6.15 -23.15
N TYR A 207 -11.60 4.88 -22.77
CA TYR A 207 -10.35 4.25 -22.38
C TYR A 207 -9.41 3.87 -23.53
N LEU A 208 -9.84 3.95 -24.79
CA LEU A 208 -8.95 3.76 -25.94
C LEU A 208 -7.82 4.79 -25.93
N ARG A 209 -8.15 6.03 -25.56
CA ARG A 209 -7.25 7.19 -25.49
C ARG A 209 -6.64 7.41 -24.11
N ALA A 210 -6.98 6.60 -23.12
CA ALA A 210 -6.51 6.77 -21.76
C ALA A 210 -4.98 6.65 -21.63
N PRO A 211 -4.34 7.40 -20.71
CA PRO A 211 -2.92 7.25 -20.45
C PRO A 211 -2.49 5.82 -20.13
N LYS A 212 -1.25 5.46 -20.49
CA LYS A 212 -0.69 4.11 -20.27
C LYS A 212 -0.63 3.69 -18.79
N PHE A 213 -0.62 4.63 -17.86
CA PHE A 213 -0.60 4.34 -16.42
C PHE A 213 -1.94 3.85 -15.87
N MET A 214 -3.04 3.99 -16.63
CA MET A 214 -4.37 3.43 -16.28
C MET A 214 -4.52 2.02 -16.87
N ASP A 215 -3.51 1.18 -16.70
CA ASP A 215 -3.39 -0.10 -17.40
C ASP A 215 -4.46 -1.11 -16.98
N VAL A 216 -4.84 -1.10 -15.69
CA VAL A 216 -5.92 -1.92 -15.14
C VAL A 216 -7.26 -1.51 -15.74
N GLU A 217 -7.60 -0.22 -15.69
CA GLU A 217 -8.85 0.30 -16.20
C GLU A 217 -8.95 0.09 -17.72
N ARG A 218 -7.87 0.35 -18.47
CA ARG A 218 -7.79 0.07 -19.91
C ARG A 218 -8.05 -1.40 -20.20
N ARG A 219 -7.47 -2.32 -19.42
CA ARG A 219 -7.67 -3.76 -19.61
C ARG A 219 -9.14 -4.14 -19.41
N VAL A 220 -9.77 -3.68 -18.35
CA VAL A 220 -11.19 -3.95 -18.08
C VAL A 220 -12.07 -3.36 -19.19
N ALA A 221 -11.84 -2.10 -19.56
CA ALA A 221 -12.57 -1.45 -20.64
C ALA A 221 -12.44 -2.20 -21.98
N PHE A 222 -11.25 -2.69 -22.32
CA PHE A 222 -11.05 -3.45 -23.57
C PHE A 222 -11.74 -4.80 -23.55
N GLU A 223 -11.82 -5.48 -22.39
CA GLU A 223 -12.61 -6.70 -22.28
C GLU A 223 -14.11 -6.43 -22.46
N LEU A 224 -14.63 -5.31 -21.95
CA LEU A 224 -16.01 -4.87 -22.18
C LEU A 224 -16.27 -4.58 -23.66
N LEU A 225 -15.36 -3.86 -24.33
CA LEU A 225 -15.46 -3.58 -25.78
C LEU A 225 -15.44 -4.85 -26.64
N ARG A 226 -14.83 -5.94 -26.15
CA ARG A 226 -14.85 -7.27 -26.78
C ARG A 226 -16.12 -8.06 -26.47
N GLY A 227 -17.10 -7.48 -25.79
CA GLY A 227 -18.36 -8.13 -25.43
C GLY A 227 -18.29 -9.00 -24.18
N SER A 228 -17.25 -8.88 -23.34
CA SER A 228 -17.25 -9.54 -22.03
C SER A 228 -18.29 -8.90 -21.11
N SER A 229 -18.98 -9.71 -20.30
CA SER A 229 -19.78 -9.18 -19.20
C SER A 229 -18.91 -8.47 -18.15
N PRO A 230 -19.46 -7.57 -17.33
CA PRO A 230 -18.74 -6.89 -16.24
C PRO A 230 -17.98 -7.84 -15.32
N LYS A 231 -18.65 -8.94 -14.89
CA LYS A 231 -18.03 -10.01 -14.09
C LYS A 231 -16.81 -10.62 -14.77
N ARG A 232 -16.91 -10.93 -16.07
CA ARG A 232 -15.81 -11.54 -16.83
C ARG A 232 -14.66 -10.56 -17.04
N ALA A 233 -14.96 -9.30 -17.35
CA ALA A 233 -13.96 -8.25 -17.55
C ALA A 233 -13.15 -7.99 -16.26
N LEU A 234 -13.81 -7.86 -15.12
CA LEU A 234 -13.15 -7.71 -13.82
C LEU A 234 -12.33 -8.95 -13.44
N LYS A 235 -12.86 -10.17 -13.59
CA LYS A 235 -12.08 -11.39 -13.30
C LYS A 235 -10.82 -11.51 -14.16
N LYS A 236 -10.89 -11.15 -15.45
CA LYS A 236 -9.73 -11.13 -16.34
C LYS A 236 -8.67 -10.07 -15.97
N SER A 237 -9.01 -9.07 -15.16
CA SER A 237 -7.99 -8.14 -14.63
C SER A 237 -6.98 -8.84 -13.73
N GLY A 238 -7.38 -9.92 -13.05
CA GLY A 238 -6.59 -10.61 -12.03
C GLY A 238 -6.56 -9.89 -10.67
N LEU A 239 -7.36 -8.84 -10.48
CA LEU A 239 -7.32 -7.99 -9.28
C LEU A 239 -8.56 -8.11 -8.38
N THR A 240 -9.49 -9.01 -8.69
CA THR A 240 -10.71 -9.19 -7.88
C THR A 240 -10.41 -9.50 -6.43
N GLU A 241 -9.40 -10.34 -6.17
CA GLU A 241 -8.97 -10.66 -4.81
C GLU A 241 -8.38 -9.42 -4.11
N LEU A 242 -7.60 -8.59 -4.82
CA LEU A 242 -7.05 -7.35 -4.27
C LEU A 242 -8.17 -6.39 -3.85
N PHE A 243 -9.22 -6.24 -4.66
CA PHE A 243 -10.36 -5.39 -4.32
C PHE A 243 -11.12 -5.91 -3.09
N LEU A 244 -11.37 -7.22 -3.02
CA LEU A 244 -12.03 -7.83 -1.85
C LEU A 244 -11.24 -7.62 -0.55
N HIS A 245 -9.91 -7.82 -0.58
CA HIS A 245 -9.04 -7.55 0.58
C HIS A 245 -8.95 -6.05 0.91
N ALA A 246 -9.09 -5.17 -0.08
CA ALA A 246 -9.21 -3.73 0.16
C ALA A 246 -10.51 -3.41 0.90
N TYR A 247 -11.63 -4.07 0.58
CA TYR A 247 -12.87 -3.90 1.34
C TYR A 247 -12.76 -4.39 2.79
N GLN A 248 -12.14 -5.56 3.03
CA GLN A 248 -11.80 -5.97 4.40
C GLN A 248 -10.93 -4.91 5.11
N SER A 249 -9.92 -4.38 4.42
CA SER A 249 -9.05 -3.35 5.00
C SER A 249 -9.82 -2.07 5.39
N TYR A 250 -10.85 -1.69 4.63
CA TYR A 250 -11.72 -0.55 4.93
C TYR A 250 -12.57 -0.80 6.18
N LEU A 251 -13.21 -1.96 6.28
CA LEU A 251 -13.99 -2.34 7.46
C LEU A 251 -13.11 -2.38 8.73
N TYR A 252 -11.89 -2.92 8.61
CA TYR A 252 -10.92 -2.92 9.70
C TYR A 252 -10.57 -1.49 10.14
N ASN A 253 -10.36 -0.57 9.19
CA ASN A 253 -10.09 0.82 9.51
C ASN A 253 -11.28 1.48 10.23
N LYS A 254 -12.53 1.27 9.77
CA LYS A 254 -13.72 1.79 10.48
C LYS A 254 -13.77 1.26 11.91
N ARG A 255 -13.64 -0.06 12.10
CA ARG A 255 -13.62 -0.71 13.41
C ARG A 255 -12.50 -0.18 14.31
N LEU A 256 -11.29 0.01 13.78
CA LEU A 256 -10.19 0.59 14.54
C LEU A 256 -10.48 2.03 14.98
N SER A 257 -11.21 2.80 14.17
CA SER A 257 -11.58 4.18 14.47
C SER A 257 -12.65 4.32 15.54
N GLU A 258 -13.33 3.24 15.94
CA GLU A 258 -14.28 3.27 17.05
C GLU A 258 -13.57 3.35 18.41
N PHE A 259 -12.33 2.84 18.50
CA PHE A 259 -11.52 2.91 19.73
C PHE A 259 -11.11 4.34 20.07
N ASP A 260 -10.95 4.62 21.36
CA ASP A 260 -10.34 5.88 21.83
C ASP A 260 -8.81 5.79 21.86
N ASP A 261 -8.28 4.69 22.40
CA ASP A 261 -6.86 4.31 22.25
C ASP A 261 -6.74 2.83 21.81
N PRO A 262 -6.35 2.55 20.54
CA PRO A 262 -6.22 1.19 20.03
C PRO A 262 -5.03 0.43 20.64
N CYS A 263 -4.15 1.11 21.37
CA CYS A 263 -2.99 0.52 22.03
C CYS A 263 -3.29 0.04 23.45
N GLU A 264 -4.39 0.51 24.04
CA GLU A 264 -4.92 0.05 25.34
C GLU A 264 -6.01 -1.01 25.17
N GLY A 265 -6.45 -1.25 23.93
CA GLY A 265 -7.40 -2.29 23.55
C GLY A 265 -6.80 -3.71 23.48
N PRO A 266 -7.50 -4.65 22.82
CA PRO A 266 -7.08 -6.05 22.77
C PRO A 266 -5.76 -6.23 21.99
N GLU A 267 -5.01 -7.29 22.31
CA GLU A 267 -3.76 -7.61 21.61
C GLU A 267 -3.97 -7.84 20.10
N ALA A 268 -5.14 -8.36 19.72
CA ALA A 268 -5.55 -8.50 18.33
C ALA A 268 -7.04 -8.21 18.18
N LEU A 269 -7.39 -7.47 17.11
CA LEU A 269 -8.78 -7.37 16.66
C LEU A 269 -9.09 -8.51 15.70
N PRO A 270 -10.33 -9.04 15.73
CA PRO A 270 -10.79 -9.97 14.70
C PRO A 270 -10.69 -9.34 13.31
N GLY A 271 -10.48 -10.18 12.30
CA GLY A 271 -10.53 -9.74 10.91
C GLY A 271 -11.98 -9.53 10.46
N PRO A 272 -12.26 -8.61 9.52
CA PRO A 272 -13.59 -8.47 8.95
C PRO A 272 -14.04 -9.77 8.27
N GLY A 273 -15.25 -10.22 8.61
CA GLY A 273 -15.76 -11.56 8.28
C GLY A 273 -15.75 -12.55 9.46
N ALA A 274 -15.33 -12.10 10.66
CA ALA A 274 -15.55 -12.80 11.93
C ALA A 274 -16.55 -12.04 12.80
N GLU A 275 -16.89 -12.62 13.96
CA GLU A 275 -17.72 -11.98 14.99
C GLU A 275 -17.12 -10.64 15.46
N GLY A 276 -17.97 -9.69 15.83
CA GLY A 276 -17.59 -8.34 16.27
C GLY A 276 -17.57 -7.28 15.16
N TYR A 277 -18.18 -7.57 14.00
CA TYR A 277 -18.37 -6.67 12.86
C TYR A 277 -19.84 -6.51 12.46
N GLU A 278 -20.78 -7.08 13.21
CA GLU A 278 -22.19 -7.22 12.85
C GLU A 278 -22.84 -5.88 12.53
N GLU A 279 -22.74 -4.91 13.46
CA GLU A 279 -23.27 -3.56 13.30
C GLU A 279 -22.68 -2.85 12.07
N LEU A 280 -21.35 -2.93 11.91
CA LEU A 280 -20.65 -2.32 10.78
C LEU A 280 -21.05 -2.95 9.43
N LEU A 281 -21.28 -4.26 9.43
CA LEU A 281 -21.73 -4.98 8.24
C LEU A 281 -23.17 -4.64 7.88
N GLU A 282 -24.04 -4.48 8.89
CA GLU A 282 -25.42 -4.02 8.71
C GLU A 282 -25.47 -2.61 8.10
N GLU A 283 -24.71 -1.65 8.65
CA GLU A 283 -24.57 -0.30 8.09
C GLU A 283 -24.13 -0.32 6.61
N GLU A 284 -23.21 -1.22 6.28
CA GLU A 284 -22.67 -1.33 4.94
C GLU A 284 -23.55 -2.19 4.00
N GLY A 285 -24.63 -2.79 4.51
CA GLY A 285 -25.54 -3.65 3.75
C GLY A 285 -24.91 -4.96 3.30
N VAL A 286 -24.00 -5.52 4.09
CA VAL A 286 -23.23 -6.75 3.79
C VAL A 286 -23.47 -7.78 4.89
N THR A 287 -23.36 -9.08 4.58
CA THR A 287 -23.48 -10.17 5.56
C THR A 287 -22.19 -10.99 5.68
N LEU A 288 -22.00 -11.64 6.83
CA LEU A 288 -20.86 -12.55 7.07
C LEU A 288 -20.82 -13.72 6.08
N GLU A 289 -21.99 -14.21 5.64
CA GLU A 289 -22.13 -15.29 4.65
C GLU A 289 -21.42 -14.96 3.32
N LEU A 290 -21.43 -13.69 2.90
CA LEU A 290 -20.75 -13.26 1.67
C LEU A 290 -19.24 -13.43 1.77
N PHE A 291 -18.63 -13.17 2.93
CA PHE A 291 -17.18 -13.37 3.11
C PHE A 291 -16.81 -14.85 2.97
N LYS A 292 -17.62 -15.76 3.56
CA LYS A 292 -17.44 -17.21 3.43
C LYS A 292 -17.57 -17.66 1.97
N LYS A 293 -18.61 -17.18 1.27
CA LYS A 293 -18.85 -17.48 -0.16
C LYS A 293 -17.65 -17.11 -1.04
N PHE A 294 -16.98 -16.01 -0.75
CA PHE A 294 -15.79 -15.56 -1.49
C PHE A 294 -14.47 -16.11 -0.93
N GLY A 295 -14.52 -16.99 0.09
CA GLY A 295 -13.33 -17.60 0.70
C GLY A 295 -12.41 -16.60 1.41
N LEU A 296 -12.95 -15.46 1.85
CA LEU A 296 -12.19 -14.41 2.52
C LEU A 296 -11.92 -14.82 3.96
N ARG A 297 -10.64 -14.94 4.32
CA ARG A 297 -10.22 -15.27 5.69
C ARG A 297 -10.29 -14.03 6.57
N ALA A 298 -10.90 -14.17 7.74
CA ALA A 298 -10.95 -13.14 8.78
C ALA A 298 -9.67 -13.18 9.64
N ALA A 299 -8.52 -12.87 9.04
CA ALA A 299 -7.25 -12.91 9.76
C ALA A 299 -7.19 -11.81 10.84
N PRO A 300 -6.91 -12.16 12.12
CA PRO A 300 -6.81 -11.17 13.17
C PRO A 300 -5.59 -10.25 12.95
N ARG A 301 -5.69 -9.02 13.45
CA ARG A 301 -4.66 -8.00 13.28
C ARG A 301 -4.53 -7.14 14.53
N ARG A 302 -3.29 -6.94 14.95
CA ARG A 302 -2.95 -6.10 16.08
C ARG A 302 -3.36 -4.62 15.82
N PRO A 303 -4.17 -4.01 16.70
CA PRO A 303 -4.71 -2.66 16.49
C PRO A 303 -3.67 -1.54 16.61
N CYS A 304 -2.55 -1.79 17.31
CA CYS A 304 -1.51 -0.80 17.50
C CYS A 304 -0.14 -1.44 17.73
N TYR A 305 0.91 -0.77 17.25
CA TYR A 305 2.29 -1.15 17.49
C TYR A 305 3.07 0.00 18.12
N GLU A 306 3.67 -0.23 19.29
CA GLU A 306 4.61 0.72 19.89
C GLU A 306 5.99 0.56 19.25
N THR A 307 6.54 1.65 18.73
CA THR A 307 7.90 1.70 18.20
C THR A 307 8.69 2.85 18.82
N TYR A 308 10.02 2.74 18.80
CA TYR A 308 10.88 3.85 19.18
C TYR A 308 11.24 4.68 17.93
N VAL A 309 10.99 5.97 17.98
CA VAL A 309 11.33 6.93 16.92
C VAL A 309 12.52 7.76 17.39
N LYS A 310 13.54 7.88 16.55
CA LYS A 310 14.58 8.90 16.68
C LYS A 310 14.33 10.01 15.68
N SER A 311 14.57 11.26 16.09
CA SER A 311 14.43 12.41 15.22
C SER A 311 15.68 13.28 15.26
N PHE A 312 16.10 13.77 14.10
CA PHE A 312 17.28 14.63 13.96
C PHE A 312 16.90 15.85 13.14
N ALA A 313 16.86 17.02 13.77
CA ALA A 313 16.74 18.28 13.04
C ALA A 313 18.04 18.52 12.25
N ARG A 314 17.92 18.81 10.95
CA ARG A 314 19.09 19.10 10.11
C ARG A 314 19.32 20.61 9.90
N GLY A 315 18.40 21.44 10.41
CA GLY A 315 18.34 22.90 10.22
C GLY A 315 18.04 23.26 8.76
N ASP A 316 17.28 24.34 8.48
CA ASP A 316 16.52 24.58 7.21
C ASP A 316 15.06 24.07 7.22
N GLY A 317 14.58 23.64 8.39
CA GLY A 317 13.26 23.04 8.56
C GLY A 317 13.21 21.54 8.20
N ARG A 318 14.32 20.89 7.87
CA ARG A 318 14.33 19.43 7.66
C ARG A 318 14.51 18.64 8.96
N VAL A 319 13.82 17.51 9.02
CA VAL A 319 13.93 16.50 10.08
C VAL A 319 14.12 15.14 9.45
N THR A 320 15.06 14.36 9.97
CA THR A 320 15.16 12.93 9.67
C THR A 320 14.52 12.13 10.80
N LEU A 321 13.54 11.30 10.47
CA LEU A 321 12.91 10.32 11.36
C LEU A 321 13.48 8.93 11.08
N ILE A 322 13.84 8.21 12.15
CA ILE A 322 14.33 6.82 12.07
C ILE A 322 13.50 5.95 13.00
N PHE A 323 12.87 4.91 12.45
CA PHE A 323 12.05 3.98 13.21
C PHE A 323 11.96 2.63 12.51
N LYS A 324 11.40 1.64 13.21
CA LYS A 324 11.19 0.28 12.70
C LYS A 324 9.74 -0.12 12.87
N LEU A 325 9.18 -0.83 11.90
CA LEU A 325 7.83 -1.40 12.02
C LEU A 325 7.83 -2.86 11.59
N PRO A 326 7.07 -3.72 12.28
CA PRO A 326 6.95 -5.12 11.91
C PRO A 326 6.18 -5.25 10.59
N ARG A 327 6.28 -6.43 9.99
CA ARG A 327 5.54 -6.77 8.77
C ARG A 327 4.04 -6.49 8.94
N GLY A 328 3.43 -5.95 7.89
CA GLY A 328 2.00 -5.60 7.88
C GLY A 328 1.68 -4.22 8.43
N TYR A 329 2.64 -3.49 9.01
CA TYR A 329 2.49 -2.07 9.34
C TYR A 329 3.13 -1.17 8.27
N TYR A 330 2.61 0.04 8.15
CA TYR A 330 2.98 0.99 7.11
C TYR A 330 3.57 2.24 7.75
N ALA A 331 4.72 2.70 7.24
CA ALA A 331 5.31 3.97 7.68
C ALA A 331 4.35 5.15 7.48
N THR A 332 3.53 5.08 6.44
CA THR A 332 2.50 6.09 6.15
C THR A 332 1.44 6.20 7.25
N SER A 333 1.18 5.14 8.03
CA SER A 333 0.27 5.21 9.19
C SER A 333 0.86 6.10 10.30
N LEU A 334 2.16 6.00 10.58
CA LEU A 334 2.83 6.90 11.52
C LEU A 334 2.97 8.31 10.94
N LEU A 335 3.40 8.43 9.67
CA LEU A 335 3.59 9.73 9.04
C LEU A 335 2.28 10.50 8.89
N ARG A 336 1.13 9.83 8.74
CA ARG A 336 -0.19 10.47 8.76
C ARG A 336 -0.46 11.19 10.09
N GLU A 337 -0.09 10.57 11.21
CA GLU A 337 -0.24 11.19 12.53
C GLU A 337 0.64 12.45 12.67
N ILE A 338 1.76 12.50 11.95
CA ILE A 338 2.74 13.59 12.01
C ILE A 338 2.45 14.70 10.99
N VAL A 339 2.15 14.36 9.74
CA VAL A 339 2.07 15.28 8.60
C VAL A 339 0.62 15.61 8.28
N ARG A 340 0.32 16.89 8.08
CA ARG A 340 -1.05 17.38 7.87
C ARG A 340 -1.70 16.84 6.60
N ASP A 341 -0.97 16.92 5.50
CA ASP A 341 -1.43 16.56 4.16
C ASP A 341 -1.12 15.09 3.83
N PRO A 342 -2.13 14.24 3.57
CA PRO A 342 -1.92 12.83 3.23
C PRO A 342 -1.21 12.61 1.89
N PHE A 343 -1.23 13.58 0.96
CA PHE A 343 -0.50 13.50 -0.31
C PHE A 343 0.97 13.89 -0.17
N ALA A 344 1.33 14.49 0.95
CA ALA A 344 2.70 14.89 1.26
C ALA A 344 3.51 13.77 1.94
N VAL A 345 2.90 12.60 2.18
CA VAL A 345 3.46 11.47 2.93
C VAL A 345 4.08 10.39 2.05
#